data_AF-A0A535C960-F1
#
_entry.id   AF-A0A535C960-F1
#
_cell.length_a   1.000
_cell.length_b   1.000
_cell.length_c   1.000
_cell.angle_alpha   90.00
_cell.angle_beta   90.00
_cell.angle_gamma   90.00
#
_symmetry.space_group_name_H-M   'P 1'
#
loop_
_entity.id
_entity.type
_entity.pdbx_description
1 polymer ?
#
loop_
_entity_poly.entity_id
_entity_poly.type
_entity_poly.pdbx_seq_one_letter_code
_entity_poly.pdbx_strand_id
1 'polypeptide(L)'
;MPAAPAAVGRLASGGAWVGFVADDTGFHLAYARPDGDMTISESLGASRSAELLAATIAYFEEALDPPPPEMEATQADLAALLAWMATNEADAARQALIREALDAIDDGLAGDAVVARLGEARRGLAEAGAKEQVDAIDLLSERFRELGGESAADLAAPSV
;
A
#
# COMPACT_ATOMS: atom_id res chain seq x y z
N MET A 1 8.69 -13.27 14.27
CA MET A 1 9.35 -13.35 12.94
C MET A 1 8.33 -12.89 11.93
N PRO A 2 8.69 -12.02 10.96
CA PRO A 2 7.73 -11.56 9.97
C PRO A 2 7.19 -12.74 9.15
N ALA A 3 5.91 -12.65 8.77
CA ALA A 3 5.31 -13.56 7.81
C ALA A 3 5.98 -13.41 6.43
N ALA A 4 5.69 -14.35 5.51
CA ALA A 4 6.10 -14.18 4.13
C ALA A 4 5.46 -12.90 3.54
N PRO A 5 6.21 -12.08 2.79
CA PRO A 5 5.66 -10.88 2.17
C PRO A 5 4.65 -11.25 1.09
N ALA A 6 3.55 -10.50 1.02
CA ALA A 6 2.53 -10.61 -0.01
C ALA A 6 2.71 -9.45 -1.00
N ALA A 7 3.02 -9.77 -2.26
CA ALA A 7 3.25 -8.79 -3.31
C ALA A 7 1.91 -8.35 -3.93
N VAL A 8 1.70 -7.04 -3.98
CA VAL A 8 0.54 -6.44 -4.63
C VAL A 8 0.80 -6.19 -6.11
N GLY A 9 2.03 -5.83 -6.47
CA GLY A 9 2.42 -5.63 -7.86
C GLY A 9 3.73 -4.86 -7.98
N ARG A 10 4.11 -4.51 -9.20
CA ARG A 10 5.33 -3.76 -9.50
C ARG A 10 4.99 -2.38 -10.05
N LEU A 11 5.69 -1.36 -9.54
CA LEU A 11 5.63 -0.02 -10.12
C LEU A 11 6.17 -0.02 -11.56
N ALA A 12 5.56 0.77 -12.43
CA ALA A 12 5.88 0.84 -13.85
C ALA A 12 7.37 1.13 -14.14
N SER A 13 7.82 0.83 -15.37
CA SER A 13 9.20 1.04 -15.87
C SER A 13 10.28 0.23 -15.17
N GLY A 14 9.94 -0.98 -14.72
CA GLY A 14 10.90 -1.84 -14.05
C GLY A 14 11.20 -1.42 -12.59
N GLY A 15 10.30 -0.65 -11.98
CA GLY A 15 10.39 -0.19 -10.60
C GLY A 15 10.31 -1.30 -9.56
N ALA A 16 10.17 -0.91 -8.29
CA ALA A 16 10.11 -1.86 -7.19
C ALA A 16 8.82 -2.67 -7.19
N TRP A 17 8.95 -3.91 -6.72
CA TRP A 17 7.87 -4.69 -6.16
C TRP A 17 7.34 -3.97 -4.92
N VAL A 18 6.02 -3.84 -4.87
CA VAL A 18 5.27 -3.28 -3.75
C VAL A 18 4.43 -4.41 -3.17
N GLY A 19 4.42 -4.50 -1.86
CA GLY A 19 3.63 -5.47 -1.12
C GLY A 19 3.50 -5.07 0.32
N PHE A 20 3.09 -6.01 1.16
CA PHE A 20 3.05 -5.82 2.60
C PHE A 20 3.59 -7.03 3.32
N VAL A 21 4.01 -6.81 4.56
CA VAL A 21 4.47 -7.85 5.47
C VAL A 21 3.79 -7.66 6.81
N ALA A 22 3.41 -8.78 7.42
CA ALA A 22 2.88 -8.80 8.77
C ALA A 22 3.98 -9.19 9.77
N ASP A 23 4.04 -8.49 10.90
CA ASP A 23 4.87 -8.84 12.05
C ASP A 23 4.07 -8.73 13.36
N ASP A 24 4.77 -8.84 14.49
CA ASP A 24 4.16 -8.81 15.83
C ASP A 24 3.50 -7.45 16.17
N THR A 25 3.81 -6.40 15.41
CA THR A 25 3.27 -5.04 15.57
C THR A 25 2.18 -4.69 14.56
N GLY A 26 1.89 -5.58 13.61
CA GLY A 26 0.85 -5.43 12.60
C GLY A 26 1.39 -5.48 11.18
N PHE A 27 0.72 -4.77 10.27
CA PHE A 27 1.07 -4.75 8.86
C PHE A 27 1.92 -3.54 8.50
N HIS A 28 2.87 -3.74 7.60
CA HIS A 28 3.76 -2.71 7.09
C HIS A 28 3.90 -2.82 5.58
N LEU A 29 4.08 -1.68 4.94
CA LEU A 29 4.37 -1.65 3.51
C LEU A 29 5.79 -2.16 3.27
N ALA A 30 5.97 -2.97 2.23
CA ALA A 30 7.25 -3.53 1.85
C ALA A 30 7.56 -3.21 0.39
N TYR A 31 8.82 -2.91 0.13
CA TYR A 31 9.35 -2.64 -1.19
C TYR A 31 10.53 -3.54 -1.47
N ALA A 32 10.60 -4.12 -2.67
CA ALA A 32 11.77 -4.88 -3.10
C ALA A 32 12.20 -4.44 -4.49
N ARG A 33 13.50 -4.20 -4.68
CA ARG A 33 14.04 -4.04 -6.03
C ARG A 33 14.13 -5.41 -6.70
N PRO A 34 14.08 -5.48 -8.04
CA PRO A 34 14.19 -6.76 -8.77
C PRO A 34 15.40 -7.61 -8.36
N ASP A 35 16.53 -6.97 -8.05
CA ASP A 35 17.79 -7.61 -7.66
C ASP A 35 18.28 -7.17 -6.26
N GLY A 36 17.41 -6.57 -5.44
CA GLY A 36 17.78 -5.98 -4.16
C GLY A 36 17.08 -6.60 -2.97
N ASP A 37 17.58 -6.26 -1.79
CA ASP A 37 16.93 -6.63 -0.54
C ASP A 37 15.56 -5.96 -0.40
N MET A 38 14.68 -6.62 0.34
CA MET A 38 13.38 -6.07 0.72
C MET A 38 13.57 -5.02 1.82
N THR A 39 13.01 -3.84 1.62
CA THR A 39 12.91 -2.76 2.60
C THR A 39 11.49 -2.69 3.15
N ILE A 40 11.36 -2.63 4.47
CA ILE A 40 10.08 -2.47 5.16
C ILE A 40 9.94 -1.00 5.57
N SER A 41 8.78 -0.41 5.31
CA SER A 41 8.46 0.95 5.74
C SER A 41 8.41 1.04 7.27
N GLU A 42 9.08 2.05 7.84
CA GLU A 42 9.06 2.33 9.28
C GLU A 42 7.93 3.31 9.67
N SER A 43 7.05 3.68 8.72
CA SER A 43 5.94 4.60 8.95
C SER A 43 5.04 4.14 10.10
N LEU A 44 4.48 5.10 10.84
CA LEU A 44 3.59 4.87 11.99
C LEU A 44 2.28 5.65 11.84
N GLY A 45 1.23 5.21 12.55
CA GLY A 45 -0.04 5.93 12.62
C GLY A 45 -0.67 6.20 11.25
N ALA A 46 -1.12 7.44 11.03
CA ALA A 46 -1.82 7.84 9.79
C ALA A 46 -1.00 7.60 8.52
N SER A 47 0.32 7.77 8.56
CA SER A 47 1.20 7.52 7.39
C SER A 47 1.22 6.04 7.01
N ARG A 48 1.32 5.15 8.01
CA ARG A 48 1.23 3.70 7.80
C ARG A 48 -0.12 3.31 7.21
N SER A 49 -1.20 3.86 7.74
CA SER A 49 -2.54 3.59 7.21
C SER A 49 -2.69 4.07 5.76
N ALA A 50 -2.16 5.26 5.43
CA ALA A 50 -2.23 5.79 4.07
C ALA A 50 -1.46 4.91 3.07
N GLU A 51 -0.29 4.41 3.46
CA GLU A 51 0.54 3.48 2.70
C GLU A 51 -0.18 2.14 2.42
N LEU A 52 -0.75 1.52 3.46
CA LEU A 52 -1.45 0.24 3.33
C LEU A 52 -2.75 0.37 2.52
N LEU A 53 -3.49 1.47 2.70
CA LEU A 53 -4.66 1.78 1.87
C LEU A 53 -4.26 1.99 0.41
N ALA A 54 -3.18 2.72 0.14
CA ALA A 54 -2.70 2.95 -1.22
C ALA A 54 -2.31 1.63 -1.91
N ALA A 55 -1.59 0.74 -1.22
CA ALA A 55 -1.27 -0.57 -1.75
C ALA A 55 -2.54 -1.39 -2.04
N THR A 56 -3.50 -1.42 -1.11
CA THR A 56 -4.74 -2.17 -1.32
C THR A 56 -5.57 -1.61 -2.48
N ILE A 57 -5.66 -0.29 -2.62
CA ILE A 57 -6.34 0.36 -3.75
C ILE A 57 -5.66 -0.03 -5.06
N ALA A 58 -4.32 0.07 -5.14
CA ALA A 58 -3.56 -0.26 -6.33
C ALA A 58 -3.73 -1.73 -6.77
N TYR A 59 -3.93 -2.65 -5.82
CA TYR A 59 -4.28 -4.05 -6.11
C TYR A 59 -5.61 -4.14 -6.86
N PHE A 60 -6.69 -3.58 -6.28
CA PHE A 60 -8.04 -3.72 -6.83
C PHE A 60 -8.25 -2.91 -8.11
N GLU A 61 -7.50 -1.84 -8.31
CA GLU A 61 -7.50 -1.07 -9.56
C GLU A 61 -6.69 -1.74 -10.68
N GLU A 62 -6.01 -2.86 -10.40
CA GLU A 62 -5.07 -3.52 -11.33
C GLU A 62 -4.06 -2.50 -11.92
N ALA A 63 -3.66 -1.52 -11.10
CA ALA A 63 -2.89 -0.36 -11.53
C ALA A 63 -1.38 -0.62 -11.59
N LEU A 64 -0.93 -1.77 -11.08
CA LEU A 64 0.46 -2.22 -11.06
C LEU A 64 0.66 -3.41 -11.99
N ASP A 65 1.90 -3.60 -12.44
CA ASP A 65 2.25 -4.82 -13.16
C ASP A 65 2.10 -6.04 -12.22
N PRO A 66 1.43 -7.12 -12.64
CA PRO A 66 1.08 -8.22 -11.75
C PRO A 66 2.33 -8.99 -11.27
N PRO A 67 2.34 -9.45 -10.01
CA PRO A 67 3.42 -10.27 -9.48
C PRO A 67 3.35 -11.72 -9.99
N PRO A 68 4.45 -12.49 -9.81
CA PRO A 68 4.40 -13.93 -9.99
C PRO A 68 3.35 -14.57 -9.05
N PRO A 69 2.60 -15.60 -9.49
CA PRO A 69 1.51 -16.19 -8.70
C PRO A 69 1.94 -16.74 -7.34
N GLU A 70 3.22 -17.10 -7.17
CA GLU A 70 3.72 -17.62 -5.89
C GLU A 70 3.93 -16.53 -4.83
N MET A 71 4.00 -15.27 -5.26
CA MET A 71 4.21 -14.09 -4.42
C MET A 71 2.98 -13.19 -4.33
N GLU A 72 2.01 -13.39 -5.23
CA GLU A 72 0.81 -12.57 -5.35
C GLU A 72 0.00 -12.57 -4.06
N ALA A 73 -0.37 -11.37 -3.62
CA ALA A 73 -1.27 -11.18 -2.50
C ALA A 73 -2.63 -11.80 -2.83
N THR A 74 -3.13 -12.64 -1.92
CA THR A 74 -4.45 -13.22 -2.05
C THR A 74 -5.52 -12.30 -1.47
N GLN A 75 -6.77 -12.53 -1.83
CA GLN A 75 -7.90 -11.86 -1.18
C GLN A 75 -7.93 -12.10 0.33
N ALA A 76 -7.48 -13.27 0.81
CA ALA A 76 -7.40 -13.55 2.24
C ALA A 76 -6.34 -12.68 2.95
N ASP A 77 -5.21 -12.41 2.29
CA ASP A 77 -4.18 -11.52 2.82
C ASP A 77 -4.68 -10.08 2.93
N LEU A 78 -5.40 -9.61 1.91
CA LEU A 78 -6.01 -8.28 1.90
C LEU A 78 -7.15 -8.15 2.91
N ALA A 79 -7.99 -9.18 3.07
CA ALA A 79 -9.04 -9.23 4.09
C ALA A 79 -8.43 -9.17 5.50
N ALA A 80 -7.36 -9.92 5.75
CA ALA A 80 -6.64 -9.88 7.03
C ALA A 80 -6.02 -8.50 7.31
N LEU A 81 -5.43 -7.87 6.28
CA LEU A 81 -4.90 -6.52 6.35
C LEU A 81 -6.01 -5.51 6.74
N LEU A 82 -7.13 -5.50 6.01
CA LEU A 82 -8.24 -4.57 6.26
C LEU A 82 -8.91 -4.82 7.62
N ALA A 83 -9.06 -6.08 8.04
CA ALA A 83 -9.57 -6.41 9.36
C ALA A 83 -8.67 -5.87 10.50
N TRP A 84 -7.34 -5.98 10.34
CA TRP A 84 -6.40 -5.37 11.26
C TRP A 84 -6.50 -3.85 11.26
N MET A 85 -6.57 -3.21 10.08
CA MET A 85 -6.73 -1.76 9.97
C MET A 85 -8.01 -1.27 10.65
N ALA A 86 -9.15 -1.92 10.39
CA ALA A 86 -10.43 -1.59 11.03
C ALA A 86 -10.37 -1.76 12.56
N THR A 87 -9.60 -2.71 13.07
CA THR A 87 -9.45 -2.93 14.52
C THR A 87 -8.63 -1.81 15.18
N ASN A 88 -7.63 -1.29 14.48
CA ASN A 88 -6.65 -0.33 15.01
C ASN A 88 -6.93 1.13 14.60
N GLU A 89 -7.94 1.37 13.76
CA GLU A 89 -8.34 2.71 13.34
C GLU A 89 -9.03 3.46 14.49
N ALA A 90 -8.54 4.66 14.78
CA ALA A 90 -9.05 5.52 15.83
C ALA A 90 -10.27 6.34 15.39
N ASP A 91 -10.37 6.64 14.09
CA ASP A 91 -11.48 7.40 13.53
C ASP A 91 -12.65 6.49 13.16
N ALA A 92 -13.79 6.68 13.81
CA ALA A 92 -14.96 5.84 13.64
C ALA A 92 -15.54 5.89 12.20
N ALA A 93 -15.42 7.02 11.50
CA ALA A 93 -15.91 7.16 10.13
C ALA A 93 -15.01 6.38 9.16
N ARG A 94 -13.68 6.50 9.31
CA ARG A 94 -12.74 5.68 8.53
C ARG A 94 -12.88 4.20 8.84
N GLN A 95 -13.04 3.85 10.12
CA GLN A 95 -13.26 2.48 10.55
C GLN A 95 -14.49 1.87 9.87
N ALA A 96 -15.59 2.62 9.75
CA ALA A 96 -16.79 2.17 9.05
C ALA A 96 -16.52 1.89 7.56
N LEU A 97 -15.84 2.82 6.86
CA LEU A 97 -15.50 2.65 5.44
C LEU A 97 -14.59 1.44 5.20
N ILE A 98 -13.61 1.20 6.07
CA ILE A 98 -12.72 0.03 5.97
C ILE A 98 -13.50 -1.26 6.21
N ARG A 99 -14.44 -1.29 7.15
CA ARG A 99 -15.31 -2.46 7.38
C ARG A 99 -16.22 -2.74 6.19
N GLU A 100 -16.82 -1.71 5.60
CA GLU A 100 -17.65 -1.91 4.41
C GLU A 100 -16.82 -2.42 3.21
N ALA A 101 -15.56 -2.00 3.10
CA ALA A 101 -14.65 -2.53 2.09
C ALA A 101 -14.31 -4.01 2.35
N LEU A 102 -14.12 -4.40 3.61
CA LEU A 102 -13.93 -5.79 4.01
C LEU A 102 -15.16 -6.65 3.71
N ASP A 103 -16.35 -6.19 4.08
CA ASP A 103 -17.61 -6.87 3.77
C ASP A 103 -17.79 -7.05 2.26
N ALA A 104 -17.43 -6.03 1.46
CA ALA A 104 -17.45 -6.13 0.01
C ALA A 104 -16.51 -7.20 -0.56
N ILE A 105 -15.35 -7.42 0.04
CA ILE A 105 -14.42 -8.49 -0.33
C ILE A 105 -15.03 -9.86 0.03
N ASP A 106 -15.55 -10.00 1.25
CA ASP A 106 -16.16 -11.24 1.74
C ASP A 106 -17.41 -11.62 0.93
N ASP A 107 -18.17 -10.63 0.47
CA ASP A 107 -19.34 -10.80 -0.41
C ASP A 107 -18.97 -11.03 -1.89
N GLY A 108 -17.69 -10.91 -2.25
CA GLY A 108 -17.22 -11.06 -3.64
C GLY A 108 -17.69 -9.96 -4.58
N LEU A 109 -17.86 -8.74 -4.08
CA LEU A 109 -18.23 -7.57 -4.89
C LEU A 109 -17.10 -7.15 -5.84
N ALA A 110 -17.45 -6.32 -6.83
CA ALA A 110 -16.50 -5.79 -7.80
C ALA A 110 -15.43 -4.90 -7.13
N GLY A 111 -14.19 -4.96 -7.64
CA GLY A 111 -13.05 -4.18 -7.15
C GLY A 111 -13.36 -2.68 -7.03
N ASP A 112 -14.08 -2.09 -8.01
CA ASP A 112 -14.48 -0.68 -7.97
C ASP A 112 -15.26 -0.28 -6.71
N ALA A 113 -16.09 -1.19 -6.17
CA ALA A 113 -16.86 -0.94 -4.97
C ALA A 113 -15.98 -0.92 -3.70
N VAL A 114 -14.90 -1.71 -3.71
CA VAL A 114 -13.88 -1.74 -2.66
C VAL A 114 -13.03 -0.46 -2.76
N VAL A 115 -12.55 -0.14 -3.97
CA VAL A 115 -11.73 1.04 -4.28
C VAL A 115 -12.42 2.33 -3.86
N ALA A 116 -13.72 2.49 -4.16
CA ALA A 116 -14.46 3.69 -3.79
C ALA A 116 -14.41 3.97 -2.26
N ARG A 117 -14.61 2.93 -1.45
CA ARG A 117 -14.64 3.02 0.02
C ARG A 117 -13.25 3.26 0.61
N LEU A 118 -12.25 2.52 0.13
CA LEU A 118 -10.87 2.71 0.56
C LEU A 118 -10.32 4.08 0.14
N GLY A 119 -10.71 4.55 -1.05
CA GLY A 119 -10.40 5.89 -1.54
C GLY A 119 -10.97 6.98 -0.64
N GLU A 120 -12.22 6.83 -0.18
CA GLU A 120 -12.83 7.74 0.81
C GLU A 120 -12.12 7.69 2.17
N ALA A 121 -11.82 6.48 2.68
CA ALA A 121 -11.08 6.32 3.93
C ALA A 121 -9.71 7.01 3.86
N ARG A 122 -9.03 6.89 2.72
CA ARG A 122 -7.73 7.53 2.46
C ARG A 122 -7.83 9.05 2.36
N ARG A 123 -8.86 9.59 1.71
CA ARG A 123 -9.10 11.05 1.66
C ARG A 123 -9.29 11.64 3.06
N GLY A 124 -9.98 10.93 3.95
CA GLY A 124 -10.12 11.33 5.35
C GLY A 124 -8.80 11.39 6.14
N LEU A 125 -7.73 10.71 5.69
CA LEU A 125 -6.39 10.87 6.25
C LEU A 125 -5.68 12.13 5.73
N ALA A 126 -5.88 12.47 4.45
CA ALA A 126 -5.26 13.66 3.84
C ALA A 126 -5.81 14.95 4.45
N GLU A 127 -7.13 15.03 4.66
CA GLU A 127 -7.79 16.17 5.31
C GLU A 127 -7.32 16.43 6.74
N ALA A 128 -6.80 15.39 7.42
CA ALA A 128 -6.29 15.47 8.78
C ALA A 128 -4.79 15.87 8.87
N GLY A 129 -4.07 16.03 7.75
CA GLY A 129 -2.69 16.52 7.78
C GLY A 129 -1.72 16.06 6.67
N ALA A 130 -2.18 15.51 5.54
CA ALA A 130 -1.30 15.20 4.41
C ALA A 130 -1.57 16.13 3.21
N LYS A 131 -0.52 16.49 2.48
CA LYS A 131 -0.62 17.27 1.24
C LYS A 131 -1.63 16.62 0.28
N GLU A 132 -2.32 17.50 -0.46
CA GLU A 132 -3.18 17.31 -1.64
C GLU A 132 -3.25 15.88 -2.20
N GLN A 133 -4.48 15.39 -2.46
CA GLN A 133 -4.81 14.06 -3.02
C GLN A 133 -3.71 13.49 -3.93
N VAL A 134 -2.73 12.83 -3.33
CA VAL A 134 -1.71 12.10 -4.07
C VAL A 134 -2.40 10.83 -4.56
N ASP A 135 -2.31 10.50 -5.85
CA ASP A 135 -2.79 9.24 -6.37
C ASP A 135 -2.21 8.07 -5.57
N ALA A 136 -2.90 6.93 -5.49
CA ALA A 136 -2.38 5.77 -4.76
C ALA A 136 -0.99 5.35 -5.29
N ILE A 137 -0.82 5.38 -6.61
CA ILE A 137 0.43 5.04 -7.28
C ILE A 137 1.51 6.10 -7.03
N ASP A 138 1.15 7.38 -7.03
CA ASP A 138 2.08 8.47 -6.76
C ASP A 138 2.64 8.38 -5.34
N LEU A 139 1.80 8.06 -4.36
CA LEU A 139 2.22 7.89 -2.96
C LEU A 139 3.18 6.70 -2.82
N LEU A 140 2.85 5.57 -3.46
CA LEU A 140 3.70 4.39 -3.43
C LEU A 140 5.06 4.66 -4.10
N SER A 141 5.06 5.44 -5.18
CA SER A 141 6.27 5.85 -5.91
C SER A 141 7.14 6.82 -5.11
N GLU A 142 6.54 7.79 -4.42
CA GLU A 142 7.24 8.71 -3.53
C GLU A 142 7.91 7.95 -2.39
N ARG A 143 7.17 7.06 -1.73
CA ARG A 143 7.68 6.22 -0.63
C ARG A 143 8.80 5.30 -1.07
N PHE A 144 8.70 4.70 -2.27
CA PHE A 144 9.80 3.94 -2.84
C PHE A 144 11.06 4.80 -3.00
N ARG A 145 10.94 6.02 -3.51
CA ARG A 145 12.08 6.95 -3.69
C ARG A 145 12.72 7.33 -2.35
N GLU A 146 11.90 7.63 -1.35
CA GLU A 146 12.35 7.95 0.02
C GLU A 146 13.12 6.79 0.66
N LEU A 147 12.58 5.57 0.58
CA LEU A 147 13.19 4.37 1.15
C LEU A 147 14.40 3.87 0.34
N GLY A 148 14.43 4.16 -0.96
CA GLY A 148 15.50 3.78 -1.88
C GLY A 148 16.72 4.70 -1.88
N GLY A 149 16.69 5.82 -1.13
CA GLY A 149 17.81 6.75 -1.03
C GLY A 149 18.10 7.57 -2.30
N GLU A 150 17.15 7.66 -3.24
CA GLU A 150 17.27 8.60 -4.35
C GLU A 150 16.93 10.02 -3.85
N SER A 151 17.90 10.61 -3.14
CA SER A 151 18.05 12.06 -3.21
C SER A 151 18.18 12.41 -4.69
N ALA A 152 17.41 13.39 -5.18
CA ALA A 152 17.42 13.86 -6.57
C ALA A 152 18.79 14.37 -7.08
N ALA A 153 19.88 14.12 -6.34
CA ALA A 153 21.26 14.49 -6.64
C ALA A 153 21.98 13.54 -7.60
N ASP A 154 21.51 12.30 -7.82
CA ASP A 154 22.26 11.32 -8.65
C ASP A 154 21.92 11.35 -10.15
N LEU A 155 20.98 12.23 -10.58
CA LEU A 155 20.69 12.47 -11.99
C LEU A 155 21.56 13.59 -12.62
N ALA A 156 22.51 14.16 -11.88
CA ALA A 156 23.40 15.22 -12.36
C ALA A 156 24.87 14.76 -12.43
N ALA A 157 25.16 13.74 -13.24
CA ALA A 157 26.52 13.54 -13.75
C ALA A 157 26.69 14.37 -15.04
N PRO A 158 27.55 15.41 -15.08
CA PRO A 158 27.83 16.14 -16.30
C PRO A 158 28.66 15.25 -17.24
N SER A 159 28.18 15.06 -18.47
CA SER A 159 29.00 14.49 -19.54
C SER A 159 30.24 15.35 -19.76
N VAL A 160 31.41 14.73 -19.57
CA VAL A 160 32.73 15.24 -19.96
C VAL A 160 32.88 15.20 -21.47
#